data_AF-N9NK83-F1
#
_entry.id   AF-N9NK83-F1
#
_cell.length_a   1.000
_cell.length_b   1.000
_cell.length_c   1.000
_cell.angle_alpha   90.00
_cell.angle_beta   90.00
_cell.angle_gamma   90.00
#
_symmetry.space_group_name_H-M   'P 1'
#
loop_
_entity.id
_entity.type
_entity.pdbx_description
1 polymer ?
#
loop_
_entity_poly.entity_id
_entity_poly.type
_entity_poly.pdbx_seq_one_letter_code
_entity_poly.pdbx_strand_id
1 'polypeptide(L)'
;MGPPLYINQFSKNNFNYSVNRRDDRISNAAILLVLKVLDRDDLSKDNPRKTTKEKAKVILDFFIEQDWIPNFECFLEKIHDEDDDDYQERLNEAQQQCDEYNRIFDAYYKRIQLQKQLVELESKFAELPKPAPINVFTSDFDYRIDLNHYDLSVIQNSVWQYNQASQKWISNLLNRIDEWENEHLDLVKNTVELNQELDKKLPVSINVTAEEKQLLEAQLQHLEKRLDLGLTPLRSHLINLLSEAQQISFNLEQTNTLLGLAQIEQQPRPSFELLAEHTATLCTKTLKEMEWLDESLDFVKTVVSVLRKSAEDYLILVDKYQQDLIQIGLDNSIETEEITKWFAEWRNERLSLLKQIQPLLDAGLNKIIDEQTVLDVLPCIEQYQNELDQFYLQKRLGIHTTYAFQPNGHRQEKLEKEQELTKLVHQFMQQLEKVIFNTQTTAQKIWLIRFSEVWQQGVVNEITDFLAKEQLIERDDVVLIMSEELRKVQQQNLAACLQDAQSYSKALAQREKDVNTLIFKMRKALQK
;
A
#
# COMPACT_ATOMS: atom_id res chain seq x y z
N MET A 1 64.13 41.92 -26.59
CA MET A 1 62.96 41.59 -27.43
C MET A 1 61.95 40.90 -26.53
N GLY A 2 60.97 41.66 -26.03
CA GLY A 2 59.87 41.11 -25.23
C GLY A 2 58.78 40.52 -26.12
N PRO A 3 58.03 39.50 -25.67
CA PRO A 3 56.94 38.91 -26.44
C PRO A 3 55.76 39.88 -26.53
N PRO A 4 54.88 39.76 -27.55
CA PRO A 4 53.70 40.61 -27.67
C PRO A 4 52.68 40.25 -26.58
N LEU A 5 52.16 41.28 -25.90
CA LEU A 5 51.01 41.19 -25.01
C LEU A 5 49.75 40.84 -25.82
N TYR A 6 49.23 39.63 -25.63
CA TYR A 6 47.91 39.25 -26.14
C TYR A 6 46.85 39.58 -25.09
N ILE A 7 45.92 40.46 -25.46
CA ILE A 7 44.75 40.84 -24.65
C ILE A 7 43.72 39.71 -24.82
N ASN A 8 43.39 39.02 -23.71
CA ASN A 8 42.57 37.80 -23.72
C ASN A 8 41.09 38.01 -23.33
N GLN A 9 40.57 39.24 -23.31
CA GLN A 9 39.17 39.47 -22.92
C GLN A 9 38.53 40.60 -23.73
N PHE A 10 37.40 40.30 -24.38
CA PHE A 10 36.46 41.30 -24.84
C PHE A 10 35.38 41.52 -23.78
N SER A 11 35.21 42.77 -23.36
CA SER A 11 34.13 43.25 -22.50
C SER A 11 33.35 44.30 -23.28
N LYS A 12 32.02 44.30 -23.13
CA LYS A 12 31.07 45.13 -23.89
C LYS A 12 31.28 46.65 -23.73
N ASN A 13 32.23 47.10 -22.89
CA ASN A 13 32.38 48.51 -22.49
C ASN A 13 33.73 49.17 -22.83
N ASN A 14 34.58 48.62 -23.72
CA ASN A 14 35.88 49.25 -24.03
C ASN A 14 35.85 50.13 -25.31
N PHE A 15 35.81 51.44 -25.12
CA PHE A 15 35.73 52.50 -26.14
C PHE A 15 37.07 53.00 -26.70
N ASN A 16 38.12 52.17 -26.79
CA ASN A 16 39.41 52.65 -27.31
C ASN A 16 40.10 51.62 -28.22
N TYR A 17 39.90 51.76 -29.53
CA TYR A 17 40.78 51.15 -30.53
C TYR A 17 41.05 52.16 -31.65
N SER A 18 42.31 52.60 -31.77
CA SER A 18 42.82 53.28 -32.97
C SER A 18 43.75 52.32 -33.71
N VAL A 19 43.64 52.29 -35.04
CA VAL A 19 44.54 51.52 -35.92
C VAL A 19 45.21 52.48 -36.88
N ASN A 20 46.52 52.38 -36.95
CA ASN A 20 47.40 53.17 -37.82
C ASN A 20 47.79 52.30 -39.02
N ARG A 21 47.09 52.41 -40.15
CA ARG A 21 47.59 52.00 -41.48
C ARG A 21 46.83 52.73 -42.58
N ARG A 22 47.59 53.34 -43.48
CA ARG A 22 47.14 54.12 -44.64
C ARG A 22 46.53 53.19 -45.68
N ASP A 23 45.22 53.30 -45.90
CA ASP A 23 44.58 53.09 -47.21
C ASP A 23 43.19 53.72 -47.17
N ASP A 24 43.01 54.80 -47.94
CA ASP A 24 41.90 55.75 -47.86
C ASP A 24 40.60 55.29 -48.55
N ARG A 25 40.26 53.99 -48.52
CA ARG A 25 38.95 53.49 -48.98
C ARG A 25 38.56 52.21 -48.26
N ILE A 26 37.82 52.34 -47.15
CA ILE A 26 36.71 51.50 -46.64
C ILE A 26 36.42 52.01 -45.23
N SER A 27 35.44 52.90 -45.12
CA SER A 27 34.77 53.21 -43.85
C SER A 27 33.81 52.06 -43.53
N ASN A 28 33.98 51.42 -42.37
CA ASN A 28 33.21 50.30 -41.77
C ASN A 28 33.81 48.88 -41.86
N ALA A 29 35.14 48.72 -41.86
CA ALA A 29 35.73 47.40 -41.58
C ALA A 29 35.79 47.15 -40.05
N ALA A 30 34.75 46.52 -39.50
CA ALA A 30 34.83 45.90 -38.18
C ALA A 30 35.90 44.79 -38.20
N ILE A 31 36.74 44.75 -37.16
CA ILE A 31 37.90 43.88 -37.05
C ILE A 31 37.43 42.41 -37.00
N LEU A 32 37.54 41.68 -38.12
CA LEU A 32 37.54 40.23 -38.14
C LEU A 32 38.87 39.76 -37.55
N LEU A 33 38.90 39.50 -36.24
CA LEU A 33 39.86 38.55 -35.70
C LEU A 33 39.60 37.22 -36.41
N VAL A 34 40.53 36.79 -37.27
CA VAL A 34 40.47 35.49 -37.93
C VAL A 34 40.37 34.44 -36.84
N LEU A 35 39.16 33.92 -36.63
CA LEU A 35 38.89 32.81 -35.72
C LEU A 35 39.77 31.65 -36.20
N LYS A 36 40.86 31.35 -35.49
CA LYS A 36 41.80 30.26 -35.88
C LYS A 36 41.12 28.91 -36.10
N VAL A 37 39.93 28.70 -35.51
CA VAL A 37 39.11 27.53 -35.79
C VAL A 37 38.68 27.46 -37.26
N LEU A 38 38.41 28.60 -37.91
CA LEU A 38 38.02 28.68 -39.32
C LEU A 38 39.17 28.41 -40.30
N ASP A 39 40.43 28.53 -39.85
CA ASP A 39 41.62 28.21 -40.65
C ASP A 39 41.92 26.70 -40.68
N ARG A 40 41.11 25.87 -40.02
CA ARG A 40 41.32 24.42 -40.02
C ARG A 40 40.92 23.82 -41.36
N ASP A 41 41.83 23.05 -41.97
CA ASP A 41 41.60 22.34 -43.25
C ASP A 41 40.38 21.41 -43.21
N ASP A 42 39.99 20.90 -42.03
CA ASP A 42 38.81 20.04 -41.86
C ASP A 42 37.47 20.79 -41.87
N LEU A 43 37.49 22.12 -41.78
CA LEU A 43 36.33 23.00 -41.87
C LEU A 43 36.21 23.72 -43.22
N SER A 44 37.18 23.54 -44.13
CA SER A 44 37.13 24.07 -45.50
C SER A 44 35.86 23.62 -46.23
N LYS A 45 35.27 24.52 -47.04
CA LYS A 45 34.06 24.25 -47.83
C LYS A 45 34.22 23.00 -48.71
N ASP A 46 35.39 22.81 -49.29
CA ASP A 46 35.68 21.72 -50.23
C ASP A 46 36.10 20.41 -49.56
N ASN A 47 36.20 20.35 -48.23
CA ASN A 47 36.59 19.12 -47.54
C ASN A 47 35.44 18.11 -47.48
N PRO A 48 35.55 16.94 -48.15
CA PRO A 48 34.45 15.95 -48.21
C PRO A 48 34.35 15.08 -46.95
N ARG A 49 35.31 15.15 -46.02
CA ARG A 49 35.38 14.27 -44.84
C ARG A 49 34.41 14.64 -43.72
N LYS A 50 33.84 15.85 -43.75
CA LYS A 50 32.84 16.32 -42.78
C LYS A 50 31.64 16.90 -43.50
N THR A 51 30.45 16.54 -43.04
CA THR A 51 29.19 17.15 -43.46
C THR A 51 29.11 18.59 -42.97
N THR A 52 28.25 19.40 -43.60
CA THR A 52 27.98 20.79 -43.18
C THR A 52 27.57 20.86 -41.70
N LYS A 53 26.80 19.89 -41.22
CA LYS A 53 26.36 19.80 -39.82
C LYS A 53 27.51 19.55 -38.86
N GLU A 54 28.43 18.65 -39.21
CA GLU A 54 29.62 18.36 -38.39
C GLU A 54 30.59 19.54 -38.35
N LYS A 55 30.74 20.26 -39.47
CA LYS A 55 31.54 21.50 -39.52
C LYS A 55 30.92 22.59 -38.64
N ALA A 56 29.62 22.82 -38.76
CA ALA A 56 28.88 23.78 -37.94
C ALA A 56 29.01 23.43 -36.44
N LYS A 57 28.85 22.15 -36.08
CA LYS A 57 29.01 21.69 -34.70
C LYS A 57 30.38 22.03 -34.12
N VAL A 58 31.47 21.76 -34.86
CA VAL A 58 32.83 22.06 -34.38
C VAL A 58 33.02 23.57 -34.13
N ILE A 59 32.43 24.42 -34.97
CA ILE A 59 32.49 25.87 -34.78
C ILE A 59 31.69 26.25 -33.53
N LEU A 60 30.45 25.76 -33.37
CA LEU A 60 29.61 26.08 -32.22
C LEU A 60 30.19 25.56 -30.89
N ASP A 61 30.76 24.36 -30.89
CA ASP A 61 31.45 23.78 -29.75
C ASP A 61 32.64 24.66 -29.33
N PHE A 62 33.39 25.22 -30.29
CA PHE A 62 34.46 26.18 -30.00
C PHE A 62 33.94 27.44 -29.30
N PHE A 63 32.82 28.02 -29.73
CA PHE A 63 32.22 29.17 -29.05
C PHE A 63 31.84 28.82 -27.61
N ILE A 64 31.27 27.64 -27.37
CA ILE A 64 30.89 27.16 -26.03
C ILE A 64 32.12 26.96 -25.15
N GLU A 65 33.19 26.36 -25.68
CA GLU A 65 34.45 26.15 -24.96
C GLU A 65 35.11 27.46 -24.53
N GLN A 66 34.98 28.51 -25.35
CA GLN A 66 35.55 29.84 -25.07
C GLN A 66 34.61 30.75 -24.25
N ASP A 67 33.43 30.27 -23.84
CA ASP A 67 32.39 31.08 -23.17
C ASP A 67 31.92 32.28 -24.02
N TRP A 68 31.87 32.09 -25.35
CA TRP A 68 31.47 33.10 -26.33
C TRP A 68 30.06 32.83 -26.87
N ILE A 69 29.34 33.91 -27.15
CA ILE A 69 27.99 33.87 -27.73
C ILE A 69 28.11 34.31 -29.20
N PRO A 70 27.94 33.41 -30.19
CA PRO A 70 27.87 33.78 -31.59
C PRO A 70 26.60 34.59 -31.85
N ASN A 71 26.72 35.61 -32.72
CA ASN A 71 25.58 36.31 -33.28
C ASN A 71 25.42 35.90 -34.74
N PHE A 72 24.31 35.26 -35.09
CA PHE A 72 23.97 34.95 -36.47
C PHE A 72 23.32 36.18 -37.10
N GLU A 73 23.99 36.75 -38.11
CA GLU A 73 23.49 37.89 -38.87
C GLU A 73 23.22 37.46 -40.32
N CYS A 74 22.13 37.98 -40.89
CA CYS A 74 21.78 37.69 -42.27
C CYS A 74 22.74 38.44 -43.22
N PHE A 75 23.35 37.72 -44.16
CA PHE A 75 24.11 38.30 -45.26
C PHE A 75 23.54 37.78 -46.59
N LEU A 76 22.86 38.65 -47.32
CA LEU A 76 22.28 38.38 -48.64
C LEU A 76 22.66 39.50 -49.60
N GLU A 77 23.05 39.12 -50.82
CA GLU A 77 23.24 40.06 -51.93
C GLU A 77 21.98 40.04 -52.81
N LYS A 78 21.62 41.22 -53.33
CA LYS A 78 20.51 41.36 -54.27
C LYS A 78 20.86 40.66 -55.58
N ILE A 79 19.98 39.78 -56.08
CA ILE A 79 20.24 39.05 -57.32
C ILE A 79 20.00 39.97 -58.52
N HIS A 80 20.75 39.77 -59.60
CA HIS A 80 20.56 40.52 -60.85
C HIS A 80 19.14 40.26 -61.39
N ASP A 81 18.40 41.34 -61.68
CA ASP A 81 16.99 41.34 -62.13
C ASP A 81 15.92 41.01 -61.07
N GLU A 82 16.28 40.95 -59.79
CA GLU A 82 15.31 40.85 -58.68
C GLU A 82 14.66 42.22 -58.41
N ASP A 83 13.34 42.27 -58.22
CA ASP A 83 12.67 43.50 -57.80
C ASP A 83 12.91 43.78 -56.30
N ASP A 84 12.59 44.99 -55.85
CA ASP A 84 12.88 45.40 -54.46
C ASP A 84 12.00 44.67 -53.44
N ASP A 85 10.78 44.27 -53.84
CA ASP A 85 9.82 43.61 -52.96
C ASP A 85 10.26 42.15 -52.69
N ASP A 86 10.65 41.40 -53.74
CA ASP A 86 11.17 40.03 -53.63
C ASP A 86 12.47 39.98 -52.79
N TYR A 87 13.37 40.96 -52.99
CA TYR A 87 14.59 41.07 -52.19
C TYR A 87 14.28 41.32 -50.71
N GLN A 88 13.33 42.21 -50.41
CA GLN A 88 12.95 42.53 -49.04
C GLN A 88 12.25 41.36 -48.35
N GLU A 89 11.44 40.59 -49.06
CA GLU A 89 10.81 39.38 -48.55
C GLU A 89 11.87 38.35 -48.14
N ARG A 90 12.82 38.03 -49.02
CA ARG A 90 13.94 37.13 -48.71
C ARG A 90 14.82 37.61 -47.56
N LEU A 91 15.08 38.92 -47.48
CA LEU A 91 15.85 39.50 -46.39
C LEU A 91 15.12 39.33 -45.05
N ASN A 92 13.80 39.54 -45.03
CA ASN A 92 12.97 39.34 -43.83
C ASN A 92 12.93 37.86 -43.41
N GLU A 93 12.78 36.93 -44.36
CA GLU A 93 12.81 35.49 -44.07
C GLU A 93 14.16 35.05 -43.48
N ALA A 94 15.26 35.50 -44.07
CA ALA A 94 16.59 35.17 -43.59
C ALA A 94 16.90 35.82 -42.23
N GLN A 95 16.39 37.03 -41.97
CA GLN A 95 16.48 37.66 -40.65
C GLN A 95 15.72 36.85 -39.59
N GLN A 96 14.50 36.41 -39.89
CA GLN A 96 13.72 35.57 -38.97
C GLN A 96 14.44 34.25 -38.65
N GLN A 97 15.10 33.64 -39.64
CA GLN A 97 15.90 32.43 -39.43
C GLN A 97 17.12 32.69 -38.52
N CYS A 98 17.85 33.78 -38.75
CA CYS A 98 18.96 34.20 -37.91
C CYS A 98 18.53 34.47 -36.46
N ASP A 99 17.40 35.15 -36.27
CA ASP A 99 16.84 35.43 -34.94
C ASP A 99 16.49 34.13 -34.19
N GLU A 100 15.90 33.15 -34.88
CA GLU A 100 15.60 31.84 -34.28
C GLU A 100 16.87 31.05 -33.95
N TYR A 101 17.92 31.14 -34.78
CA TYR A 101 19.23 30.53 -34.47
C TYR A 101 19.88 31.15 -33.24
N ASN A 102 19.84 32.48 -33.11
CA ASN A 102 20.32 33.19 -31.92
C ASN A 102 19.54 32.72 -30.68
N ARG A 103 18.21 32.64 -30.76
CA ARG A 103 17.35 32.17 -29.67
C ARG A 103 17.66 30.74 -29.23
N ILE A 104 17.84 29.82 -30.19
CA ILE A 104 18.16 28.41 -29.92
C ILE A 104 19.53 28.31 -29.25
N PHE A 105 20.53 29.04 -29.75
CA PHE A 105 21.88 29.01 -29.18
C PHE A 105 21.89 29.56 -27.75
N ASP A 106 21.20 30.67 -27.48
CA ASP A 106 21.05 31.23 -26.14
C ASP A 106 20.45 30.23 -25.15
N ALA A 107 19.41 29.49 -25.57
CA ALA A 107 18.79 28.46 -24.74
C ALA A 107 19.74 27.28 -24.47
N TYR A 108 20.48 26.84 -25.51
CA TYR A 108 21.45 25.76 -25.40
C TYR A 108 22.61 26.14 -24.46
N TYR A 109 23.13 27.37 -24.59
CA TYR A 109 24.18 27.90 -23.73
C TYR A 109 23.74 27.97 -22.27
N LYS A 110 22.54 28.49 -21.99
CA LYS A 110 21.96 28.50 -20.63
C LYS A 110 21.87 27.10 -20.03
N ARG A 111 21.45 26.10 -20.81
CA ARG A 111 21.39 24.70 -20.34
C ARG A 111 22.76 24.19 -19.90
N ILE A 112 23.81 24.46 -20.67
CA ILE A 112 25.18 24.03 -20.32
C ILE A 112 25.66 24.71 -19.04
N GLN A 113 25.40 26.01 -18.87
CA GLN A 113 25.76 26.73 -17.65
C GLN A 113 25.02 26.18 -16.42
N LEU A 114 23.73 25.85 -16.55
CA LEU A 114 22.96 25.19 -15.48
C LEU A 114 23.51 23.81 -15.13
N GLN A 115 23.94 23.03 -16.13
CA GLN A 115 24.59 21.73 -15.89
C GLN A 115 25.91 21.88 -15.14
N LYS A 116 26.74 22.88 -15.49
CA LYS A 116 27.97 23.19 -14.73
C LYS A 116 27.67 23.53 -13.28
N GLN A 117 26.67 24.38 -13.03
CA GLN A 117 26.23 24.73 -11.67
C GLN A 117 25.73 23.51 -10.90
N LEU A 118 25.00 22.61 -11.56
CA LEU A 118 24.49 21.39 -10.94
C LEU A 118 25.63 20.47 -10.48
N VAL A 119 26.64 20.25 -11.34
CA VAL A 119 27.84 19.47 -10.98
C VAL A 119 28.62 20.12 -9.83
N GLU A 120 28.74 21.45 -9.83
CA GLU A 120 29.39 22.19 -8.74
C GLU A 120 28.62 22.05 -7.41
N LEU A 121 27.28 22.08 -7.46
CA LEU A 121 26.41 21.82 -6.32
C LEU A 121 26.55 20.39 -5.81
N GLU A 122 26.54 19.40 -6.70
CA GLU A 122 26.74 17.98 -6.34
C GLU A 122 28.10 17.76 -5.66
N SER A 123 29.16 18.39 -6.15
CA SER A 123 30.50 18.34 -5.52
C SER A 123 30.47 18.98 -4.12
N LYS A 124 29.82 20.13 -3.96
CA LYS A 124 29.65 20.77 -2.64
C LYS A 124 28.87 19.89 -1.68
N PHE A 125 27.83 19.20 -2.14
CA PHE A 125 27.08 18.24 -1.32
C PHE A 125 27.93 17.02 -0.93
N ALA A 126 28.82 16.53 -1.80
CA ALA A 126 29.70 15.41 -1.52
C ALA A 126 30.81 15.74 -0.50
N GLU A 127 31.24 17.01 -0.44
CA GLU A 127 32.24 17.51 0.53
C GLU A 127 31.65 17.85 1.90
N LEU A 128 30.32 17.96 2.03
CA LEU A 128 29.70 18.14 3.34
C LEU A 128 29.96 16.91 4.20
N PRO A 129 30.39 17.08 5.46
CA PRO A 129 30.50 15.96 6.39
C PRO A 129 29.13 15.28 6.51
N LYS A 130 29.12 13.94 6.54
CA LYS A 130 27.89 13.19 6.82
C LYS A 130 27.26 13.79 8.08
N PRO A 131 25.98 14.17 8.05
CA PRO A 131 25.32 14.73 9.23
C PRO A 131 25.55 13.79 10.41
N ALA A 132 25.85 14.35 11.58
CA ALA A 132 25.92 13.56 12.80
C ALA A 132 24.63 12.74 12.92
N PRO A 133 24.69 11.44 13.27
CA PRO A 133 23.49 10.64 13.41
C PRO A 133 22.58 11.34 14.43
N ILE A 134 21.44 11.82 13.93
CA ILE A 134 20.46 12.48 14.78
C ILE A 134 19.78 11.34 15.54
N ASN A 135 20.10 11.16 16.82
CA ASN A 135 19.48 10.13 17.67
C ASN A 135 18.08 10.58 18.13
N VAL A 136 17.20 10.81 17.15
CA VAL A 136 15.80 11.18 17.41
C VAL A 136 15.09 9.96 17.98
N PHE A 137 14.21 10.19 18.95
CA PHE A 137 13.41 9.13 19.55
C PHE A 137 12.30 8.68 18.59
N THR A 138 12.67 7.78 17.68
CA THR A 138 11.84 7.20 16.62
C THR A 138 12.02 5.68 16.63
N SER A 139 11.37 4.96 15.72
CA SER A 139 11.62 3.53 15.53
C SER A 139 13.09 3.18 15.21
N ASP A 140 13.88 4.14 14.72
CA ASP A 140 15.31 4.02 14.41
C ASP A 140 16.24 4.44 15.57
N PHE A 141 15.69 4.67 16.77
CA PHE A 141 16.48 5.09 17.94
C PHE A 141 17.65 4.13 18.25
N ASP A 142 18.88 4.65 18.22
CA ASP A 142 20.09 3.90 18.54
C ASP A 142 20.50 4.16 19.98
N TYR A 143 20.08 3.26 20.87
CA TYR A 143 20.40 3.29 22.29
C TYR A 143 21.91 3.26 22.59
N ARG A 144 22.74 2.77 21.66
CA ARG A 144 24.19 2.68 21.84
C ARG A 144 24.85 4.06 21.86
N ILE A 145 24.28 5.02 21.14
CA ILE A 145 24.75 6.42 21.16
C ILE A 145 24.56 7.00 22.56
N ASP A 146 23.39 6.78 23.17
CA ASP A 146 23.08 7.27 24.50
C ASP A 146 23.88 6.53 25.59
N LEU A 147 24.13 5.23 25.40
CA LEU A 147 24.98 4.43 26.31
C LEU A 147 26.42 4.94 26.44
N ASN A 148 26.97 5.64 25.43
CA ASN A 148 28.31 6.22 25.52
C ASN A 148 28.47 7.25 26.66
N HIS A 149 27.36 7.76 27.20
CA HIS A 149 27.37 8.69 28.34
C HIS A 149 27.46 7.99 29.70
N TYR A 150 27.51 6.65 29.72
CA TYR A 150 27.51 5.83 30.93
C TYR A 150 28.84 5.08 31.07
N ASP A 151 29.45 5.15 32.27
CA ASP A 151 30.64 4.35 32.58
C ASP A 151 30.22 2.94 33.02
N LEU A 152 30.13 2.04 32.04
CA LEU A 152 29.63 0.67 32.22
C LEU A 152 30.47 -0.13 33.23
N SER A 153 31.79 0.06 33.24
CA SER A 153 32.69 -0.64 34.16
C SER A 153 32.42 -0.22 35.61
N VAL A 154 32.20 1.06 35.84
CA VAL A 154 31.89 1.62 37.16
C VAL A 154 30.49 1.19 37.61
N ILE A 155 29.51 1.28 36.72
CA ILE A 155 28.10 0.91 36.97
C ILE A 155 27.98 -0.57 37.34
N GLN A 156 28.64 -1.47 36.62
CA GLN A 156 28.48 -2.91 36.82
C GLN A 156 29.08 -3.40 38.15
N ASN A 157 30.08 -2.68 38.68
CA ASN A 157 30.78 -3.06 39.90
C ASN A 157 30.18 -2.44 41.18
N SER A 158 29.21 -1.54 41.05
CA SER A 158 28.64 -0.81 42.19
C SER A 158 27.12 -0.90 42.18
N VAL A 159 26.58 -1.54 43.23
CA VAL A 159 25.13 -1.62 43.49
C VAL A 159 24.49 -0.23 43.46
N TRP A 160 25.16 0.75 44.05
CA TRP A 160 24.64 2.11 44.15
C TRP A 160 24.57 2.80 42.78
N GLN A 161 25.69 2.76 42.03
CA GLN A 161 25.77 3.40 40.71
C GLN A 161 24.90 2.69 39.68
N TYR A 162 24.77 1.36 39.76
CA TYR A 162 23.82 0.58 38.97
C TYR A 162 22.39 1.12 39.11
N ASN A 163 21.90 1.28 40.34
CA ASN A 163 20.53 1.73 40.57
C ASN A 163 20.31 3.18 40.13
N GLN A 164 21.27 4.08 40.42
CA GLN A 164 21.20 5.46 39.95
C GLN A 164 21.21 5.56 38.42
N ALA A 165 22.07 4.79 37.74
CA ALA A 165 22.13 4.76 36.28
C ALA A 165 20.84 4.19 35.68
N SER A 166 20.30 3.11 36.27
CA SER A 166 19.05 2.47 35.85
C SER A 166 17.86 3.43 35.94
N GLN A 167 17.72 4.14 37.07
CA GLN A 167 16.67 5.15 37.24
C GLN A 167 16.83 6.29 36.23
N LYS A 168 18.04 6.83 36.07
CA LYS A 168 18.31 7.90 35.11
C LYS A 168 18.00 7.48 33.67
N TRP A 169 18.37 6.25 33.31
CA TRP A 169 18.09 5.69 31.99
C TRP A 169 16.59 5.56 31.73
N ILE A 170 15.85 4.92 32.65
CA ILE A 170 14.41 4.70 32.48
C ILE A 170 13.65 6.04 32.51
N SER A 171 14.01 6.98 33.37
CA SER A 171 13.42 8.33 33.39
C SER A 171 13.69 9.10 32.09
N ASN A 172 14.87 8.95 31.48
CA ASN A 172 15.15 9.54 30.18
C ASN A 172 14.24 8.97 29.09
N LEU A 173 14.05 7.64 29.04
CA LEU A 173 13.12 7.01 28.10
C LEU A 173 11.68 7.49 28.32
N LEU A 174 11.21 7.57 29.57
CA LEU A 174 9.88 8.08 29.89
C LEU A 174 9.69 9.53 29.41
N ASN A 175 10.65 10.41 29.66
CA ASN A 175 10.59 11.80 29.18
C ASN A 175 10.54 11.88 27.65
N ARG A 176 11.33 11.05 26.95
CA ARG A 176 11.32 11.00 25.48
C ARG A 176 10.00 10.48 24.92
N ILE A 177 9.36 9.52 25.61
CA ILE A 177 8.01 9.07 25.26
C ILE A 177 6.99 10.21 25.42
N ASP A 178 7.10 10.99 26.50
CA ASP A 178 6.23 12.15 26.73
C ASP A 178 6.44 13.25 25.68
N GLU A 179 7.69 13.54 25.31
CA GLU A 179 8.03 14.45 24.21
C GLU A 179 7.42 13.96 22.88
N TRP A 180 7.63 12.68 22.54
CA TRP A 180 7.08 12.08 21.33
C TRP A 180 5.54 12.13 21.29
N GLU A 181 4.86 11.83 22.40
CA GLU A 181 3.39 11.93 22.49
C GLU A 181 2.89 13.35 22.25
N ASN A 182 3.57 14.35 22.81
CA ASN A 182 3.21 15.75 22.62
C ASN A 182 3.40 16.20 21.16
N GLU A 183 4.39 15.66 20.45
CA GLU A 183 4.59 15.91 19.02
C GLU A 183 3.54 15.20 18.14
N HIS A 184 2.98 14.07 18.60
CA HIS A 184 2.03 13.23 17.85
C HIS A 184 0.63 13.21 18.48
N LEU A 185 0.18 14.33 19.05
CA LEU A 185 -1.11 14.44 19.74
C LEU A 185 -2.31 14.02 18.88
N ASP A 186 -2.28 14.33 17.58
CA ASP A 186 -3.36 13.96 16.66
C ASP A 186 -3.48 12.44 16.52
N LEU A 187 -2.36 11.72 16.41
CA LEU A 187 -2.33 10.26 16.36
C LEU A 187 -2.88 9.66 17.66
N VAL A 188 -2.44 10.14 18.82
CA VAL A 188 -2.93 9.65 20.11
C VAL A 188 -4.42 9.87 20.27
N LYS A 189 -4.92 11.03 19.86
CA LYS A 189 -6.36 11.31 19.85
C LYS A 189 -7.12 10.33 18.95
N ASN A 190 -6.62 10.06 17.75
CA ASN A 190 -7.20 9.08 16.84
C ASN A 190 -7.21 7.66 17.45
N THR A 191 -6.14 7.24 18.13
CA THR A 191 -6.09 5.94 18.82
C THR A 191 -7.14 5.84 19.93
N VAL A 192 -7.34 6.92 20.69
CA VAL A 192 -8.39 6.98 21.72
C VAL A 192 -9.79 6.88 21.09
N GLU A 193 -10.04 7.58 19.99
CA GLU A 193 -11.31 7.50 19.26
C GLU A 193 -11.56 6.08 18.71
N LEU A 194 -10.53 5.42 18.16
CA LEU A 194 -10.62 4.03 17.70
C LEU A 194 -10.97 3.07 18.83
N ASN A 195 -10.33 3.20 19.99
CA ASN A 195 -10.62 2.36 21.15
C ASN A 195 -12.03 2.60 21.69
N GLN A 196 -12.49 3.86 21.74
CA GLN A 196 -13.88 4.18 22.13
C GLN A 196 -14.90 3.57 21.18
N GLU A 197 -14.60 3.56 19.88
CA GLU A 197 -15.43 2.85 18.92
C GLU A 197 -15.42 1.35 19.24
N LEU A 198 -14.27 0.69 19.36
CA LEU A 198 -14.22 -0.75 19.66
C LEU A 198 -14.94 -1.14 20.96
N ASP A 199 -14.84 -0.31 22.00
CA ASP A 199 -15.47 -0.51 23.31
C ASP A 199 -16.99 -0.33 23.34
N LYS A 200 -17.56 0.37 22.34
CA LYS A 200 -19.00 0.63 22.33
C LYS A 200 -19.76 -0.69 22.19
N LYS A 201 -20.72 -0.91 23.10
CA LYS A 201 -21.48 -2.15 23.14
C LYS A 201 -22.38 -2.29 21.91
N LEU A 202 -22.43 -3.51 21.37
CA LEU A 202 -23.39 -3.86 20.33
C LEU A 202 -24.83 -3.73 20.86
N PRO A 203 -25.80 -3.43 19.98
CA PRO A 203 -27.22 -3.45 20.32
C PRO A 203 -27.65 -4.79 20.94
N VAL A 204 -28.58 -4.73 21.89
CA VAL A 204 -29.12 -5.94 22.53
C VAL A 204 -30.20 -6.53 21.62
N SER A 205 -29.98 -7.75 21.15
CA SER A 205 -30.99 -8.57 20.49
C SER A 205 -31.34 -9.78 21.36
N ILE A 206 -32.63 -10.14 21.39
CA ILE A 206 -33.15 -11.33 22.06
C ILE A 206 -33.14 -12.58 21.16
N ASN A 207 -32.89 -12.42 19.86
CA ASN A 207 -33.01 -13.47 18.85
C ASN A 207 -31.67 -14.14 18.49
N VAL A 208 -30.56 -13.59 18.99
CA VAL A 208 -29.19 -14.12 18.83
C VAL A 208 -28.96 -15.28 19.79
N THR A 209 -28.29 -16.34 19.33
CA THR A 209 -27.90 -17.46 20.21
C THR A 209 -26.69 -17.10 21.08
N ALA A 210 -26.44 -17.86 22.14
CA ALA A 210 -25.25 -17.64 22.98
C ALA A 210 -23.93 -17.75 22.18
N GLU A 211 -23.85 -18.70 21.24
CA GLU A 211 -22.66 -18.93 20.41
C GLU A 211 -22.40 -17.79 19.43
N GLU A 212 -23.46 -17.24 18.82
CA GLU A 212 -23.34 -16.11 17.90
C GLU A 212 -22.98 -14.82 18.62
N LYS A 213 -23.59 -14.58 19.79
CA LYS A 213 -23.22 -13.45 20.63
C LYS A 213 -21.74 -13.54 21.01
N GLN A 214 -21.28 -14.73 21.42
CA GLN A 214 -19.88 -14.97 21.72
C GLN A 214 -18.99 -14.74 20.49
N LEU A 215 -19.40 -15.15 19.29
CA LEU A 215 -18.64 -14.90 18.06
C LEU A 215 -18.49 -13.40 17.78
N LEU A 216 -19.59 -12.64 17.83
CA LEU A 216 -19.60 -11.20 17.58
C LEU A 216 -18.71 -10.45 18.58
N GLU A 217 -18.84 -10.76 19.87
CA GLU A 217 -18.01 -10.18 20.92
C GLU A 217 -16.54 -10.58 20.78
N ALA A 218 -16.25 -11.84 20.44
CA ALA A 218 -14.89 -12.33 20.28
C ALA A 218 -14.16 -11.69 19.08
N GLN A 219 -14.86 -11.43 17.97
CA GLN A 219 -14.27 -10.75 16.82
C GLN A 219 -13.90 -9.29 17.16
N LEU A 220 -14.77 -8.55 17.84
CA LEU A 220 -14.47 -7.19 18.29
C LEU A 220 -13.30 -7.16 19.29
N GLN A 221 -13.31 -8.06 20.29
CA GLN A 221 -12.21 -8.19 21.25
C GLN A 221 -10.88 -8.60 20.61
N HIS A 222 -10.93 -9.39 19.54
CA HIS A 222 -9.73 -9.77 18.79
C HIS A 222 -9.10 -8.53 18.13
N LEU A 223 -9.92 -7.70 17.49
CA LEU A 223 -9.48 -6.46 16.86
C LEU A 223 -8.97 -5.44 17.90
N GLU A 224 -9.68 -5.30 19.03
CA GLU A 224 -9.26 -4.48 20.17
C GLU A 224 -7.85 -4.85 20.66
N LYS A 225 -7.60 -6.15 20.89
CA LYS A 225 -6.27 -6.63 21.31
C LYS A 225 -5.18 -6.39 20.28
N ARG A 226 -5.50 -6.49 18.98
CA ARG A 226 -4.53 -6.23 17.91
C ARG A 226 -4.19 -4.75 17.80
N LEU A 227 -5.16 -3.88 18.11
CA LEU A 227 -5.05 -2.42 18.04
C LEU A 227 -4.72 -1.76 19.38
N ASP A 228 -4.45 -2.54 20.44
CA ASP A 228 -3.84 -2.09 21.70
C ASP A 228 -2.35 -1.72 21.51
N LEU A 229 -2.10 -0.90 20.50
CA LEU A 229 -0.83 -0.32 20.12
C LEU A 229 -0.73 0.98 20.90
N GLY A 230 -0.08 0.93 22.06
CA GLY A 230 -0.18 2.02 23.01
C GLY A 230 1.13 2.33 23.72
N LEU A 231 1.32 3.63 23.97
CA LEU A 231 2.29 4.12 24.92
C LEU A 231 1.93 3.73 26.36
N THR A 232 0.66 3.43 26.65
CA THR A 232 0.20 3.08 28.00
C THR A 232 0.81 1.76 28.51
N PRO A 233 0.70 0.61 27.81
CA PRO A 233 1.41 -0.60 28.22
C PRO A 233 2.94 -0.41 28.33
N LEU A 234 3.54 0.32 27.39
CA LEU A 234 4.97 0.66 27.41
C LEU A 234 5.35 1.43 28.69
N ARG A 235 4.60 2.49 29.02
CA ARG A 235 4.80 3.30 30.23
C ARG A 235 4.64 2.46 31.47
N SER A 236 3.59 1.64 31.57
CA SER A 236 3.40 0.75 32.71
C SER A 236 4.60 -0.19 32.90
N HIS A 237 5.14 -0.75 31.81
CA HIS A 237 6.33 -1.60 31.87
C HIS A 237 7.56 -0.84 32.37
N LEU A 238 7.83 0.36 31.84
CA LEU A 238 8.97 1.19 32.25
C LEU A 238 8.83 1.68 33.70
N ILE A 239 7.63 2.08 34.12
CA ILE A 239 7.35 2.51 35.50
C ILE A 239 7.57 1.36 36.49
N ASN A 240 7.19 0.12 36.14
CA ASN A 240 7.45 -1.04 36.98
C ASN A 240 8.95 -1.25 37.20
N LEU A 241 9.75 -1.21 36.12
CA LEU A 241 11.21 -1.32 36.22
C LEU A 241 11.83 -0.15 37.01
N LEU A 242 11.31 1.06 36.84
CA LEU A 242 11.75 2.24 37.59
C LEU A 242 11.46 2.09 39.09
N SER A 243 10.26 1.61 39.43
CA SER A 243 9.81 1.39 40.81
C SER A 243 10.69 0.34 41.51
N GLU A 244 11.02 -0.75 40.83
CA GLU A 244 11.94 -1.76 41.35
C GLU A 244 13.34 -1.17 41.64
N ALA A 245 13.89 -0.38 40.71
CA ALA A 245 15.18 0.29 40.91
C ALA A 245 15.15 1.31 42.06
N GLN A 246 14.04 2.04 42.22
CA GLN A 246 13.82 2.98 43.33
C GLN A 246 13.70 2.27 44.67
N GLN A 247 13.03 1.12 44.71
CA GLN A 247 12.90 0.31 45.92
C GLN A 247 14.27 -0.20 46.41
N ILE A 248 15.16 -0.60 45.50
CA ILE A 248 16.52 -1.00 45.87
C ILE A 248 17.30 0.19 46.43
N SER A 249 17.21 1.38 45.82
CA SER A 249 17.80 2.61 46.37
C SER A 249 17.28 2.95 47.76
N PHE A 250 15.96 2.89 47.96
CA PHE A 250 15.35 3.11 49.26
C PHE A 250 15.87 2.11 50.32
N ASN A 251 15.95 0.83 49.97
CA ASN A 251 16.47 -0.20 50.87
C ASN A 251 17.96 0.04 51.23
N LEU A 252 18.77 0.51 50.28
CA LEU A 252 20.17 0.88 50.53
C LEU A 252 20.29 2.04 51.51
N GLU A 253 19.42 3.06 51.41
CA GLU A 253 19.40 4.21 52.31
C GLU A 253 18.91 3.87 53.73
N GLN A 254 17.92 2.98 53.84
CA GLN A 254 17.33 2.60 55.14
C GLN A 254 18.14 1.55 55.91
N THR A 255 18.99 0.77 55.22
CA THR A 255 19.73 -0.31 55.84
C THR A 255 20.82 0.21 56.77
N ASN A 256 20.82 -0.25 58.02
CA ASN A 256 21.80 0.12 59.05
C ASN A 256 22.63 -1.08 59.57
N THR A 257 22.58 -2.23 58.89
CA THR A 257 23.34 -3.44 59.26
C THR A 257 24.20 -3.96 58.11
N LEU A 258 25.38 -4.51 58.42
CA LEU A 258 26.26 -5.14 57.43
C LEU A 258 25.60 -6.35 56.75
N LEU A 259 24.77 -7.10 57.50
CA LEU A 259 24.03 -8.23 56.93
C LEU A 259 22.99 -7.75 55.89
N GLY A 260 22.28 -6.66 56.17
CA GLY A 260 21.33 -6.08 55.21
C GLY A 260 22.02 -5.60 53.93
N LEU A 261 23.18 -4.94 54.05
CA LEU A 261 23.95 -4.50 52.88
C LEU A 261 24.41 -5.68 52.02
N ALA A 262 24.92 -6.74 52.66
CA ALA A 262 25.31 -7.97 51.96
C ALA A 262 24.13 -8.67 51.27
N GLN A 263 22.95 -8.66 51.90
CA GLN A 263 21.72 -9.20 51.28
C GLN A 263 21.31 -8.40 50.04
N ILE A 264 21.39 -7.07 50.09
CA ILE A 264 21.09 -6.22 48.93
C ILE A 264 22.11 -6.47 47.83
N GLU A 265 23.41 -6.56 48.16
CA GLU A 265 24.49 -6.85 47.21
C GLU A 265 24.29 -8.18 46.47
N GLN A 266 23.76 -9.20 47.13
CA GLN A 266 23.50 -10.52 46.54
C GLN A 266 22.23 -10.62 45.69
N GLN A 267 21.36 -9.59 45.66
CA GLN A 267 20.15 -9.64 44.86
C GLN A 267 20.48 -9.77 43.37
N PRO A 268 19.83 -10.69 42.63
CA PRO A 268 20.07 -10.86 41.20
C PRO A 268 19.61 -9.63 40.43
N ARG A 269 20.46 -9.14 39.52
CA ARG A 269 20.17 -7.99 38.65
C ARG A 269 20.70 -8.24 37.24
N PRO A 270 20.01 -7.77 36.19
CA PRO A 270 20.55 -7.81 34.85
C PRO A 270 21.80 -6.91 34.75
N SER A 271 22.59 -7.09 33.68
CA SER A 271 23.60 -6.07 33.35
C SER A 271 22.90 -4.77 32.95
N PHE A 272 23.56 -3.64 33.17
CA PHE A 272 22.99 -2.35 32.77
C PHE A 272 22.79 -2.28 31.24
N GLU A 273 23.69 -2.89 30.47
CA GLU A 273 23.54 -3.02 29.01
C GLU A 273 22.27 -3.79 28.63
N LEU A 274 21.97 -4.91 29.30
CA LEU A 274 20.77 -5.70 29.02
C LEU A 274 19.50 -4.91 29.38
N LEU A 275 19.50 -4.18 30.50
CA LEU A 275 18.40 -3.29 30.86
C LEU A 275 18.18 -2.23 29.77
N ALA A 276 19.26 -1.59 29.31
CA ALA A 276 19.21 -0.56 28.29
C ALA A 276 18.73 -1.10 26.94
N GLU A 277 19.27 -2.22 26.49
CA GLU A 277 18.88 -2.89 25.25
C GLU A 277 17.41 -3.33 25.31
N HIS A 278 16.97 -3.98 26.40
CA HIS A 278 15.60 -4.45 26.56
C HIS A 278 14.59 -3.31 26.51
N THR A 279 14.84 -2.25 27.29
CA THR A 279 13.93 -1.10 27.37
C THR A 279 13.93 -0.28 26.09
N ALA A 280 15.08 -0.08 25.43
CA ALA A 280 15.14 0.59 24.13
C ALA A 280 14.50 -0.22 23.01
N THR A 281 14.69 -1.54 22.99
CA THR A 281 14.05 -2.44 22.01
C THR A 281 12.54 -2.42 22.17
N LEU A 282 12.05 -2.37 23.42
CA LEU A 282 10.63 -2.23 23.68
C LEU A 282 10.10 -0.88 23.16
N CYS A 283 10.81 0.22 23.43
CA CYS A 283 10.43 1.55 22.92
C CYS A 283 10.39 1.59 21.39
N THR A 284 11.49 1.20 20.72
CA THR A 284 11.57 1.19 19.24
C THR A 284 10.52 0.31 18.59
N LYS A 285 10.22 -0.86 19.19
CA LYS A 285 9.12 -1.72 18.73
C LYS A 285 7.77 -1.02 18.85
N THR A 286 7.46 -0.40 19.98
CA THR A 286 6.20 0.34 20.17
C THR A 286 6.10 1.54 19.23
N LEU A 287 7.18 2.32 19.08
CA LEU A 287 7.23 3.46 18.16
C LEU A 287 6.98 3.01 16.71
N LYS A 288 7.59 1.90 16.29
CA LYS A 288 7.36 1.32 14.96
C LYS A 288 5.89 0.96 14.69
N GLU A 289 5.19 0.41 15.69
CA GLU A 289 3.76 0.11 15.57
C GLU A 289 2.92 1.39 15.52
N MET A 290 3.28 2.42 16.28
CA MET A 290 2.59 3.71 16.26
C MET A 290 2.81 4.46 14.94
N GLU A 291 4.03 4.46 14.41
CA GLU A 291 4.34 5.03 13.09
C GLU A 291 3.58 4.30 11.98
N TRP A 292 3.50 2.96 12.05
CA TRP A 292 2.65 2.20 11.13
C TRP A 292 1.17 2.58 11.25
N LEU A 293 0.65 2.73 12.47
CA LEU A 293 -0.74 3.13 12.70
C LEU A 293 -1.02 4.50 12.09
N ASP A 294 -0.09 5.43 12.17
CA ASP A 294 -0.20 6.76 11.55
C ASP A 294 -0.28 6.66 10.02
N GLU A 295 0.62 5.88 9.41
CA GLU A 295 0.62 5.64 7.97
C GLU A 295 -0.66 4.95 7.47
N SER A 296 -1.27 4.10 8.31
CA SER A 296 -2.36 3.19 7.94
C SER A 296 -3.70 3.57 8.60
N LEU A 297 -3.81 4.80 9.10
CA LEU A 297 -4.92 5.21 9.97
C LEU A 297 -6.29 5.08 9.29
N ASP A 298 -6.40 5.53 8.05
CA ASP A 298 -7.65 5.48 7.29
C ASP A 298 -8.08 4.02 7.01
N PHE A 299 -7.10 3.15 6.75
CA PHE A 299 -7.34 1.73 6.60
C PHE A 299 -7.85 1.13 7.92
N VAL A 300 -7.19 1.39 9.04
CA VAL A 300 -7.61 0.88 10.37
C VAL A 300 -9.01 1.38 10.75
N LYS A 301 -9.33 2.66 10.51
CA LYS A 301 -10.68 3.21 10.70
C LYS A 301 -11.73 2.45 9.87
N THR A 302 -11.39 2.13 8.63
CA THR A 302 -12.28 1.36 7.74
C THR A 302 -12.47 -0.06 8.25
N VAL A 303 -11.41 -0.74 8.68
CA VAL A 303 -11.44 -2.09 9.26
C VAL A 303 -12.37 -2.15 10.48
N VAL A 304 -12.22 -1.20 11.41
CA VAL A 304 -13.08 -1.09 12.60
C VAL A 304 -14.54 -0.86 12.19
N SER A 305 -14.78 0.10 11.29
CA SER A 305 -16.13 0.42 10.81
C SER A 305 -16.83 -0.78 10.18
N VAL A 306 -16.12 -1.51 9.31
CA VAL A 306 -16.64 -2.67 8.59
C VAL A 306 -17.00 -3.80 9.55
N LEU A 307 -16.12 -4.13 10.50
CA LEU A 307 -16.38 -5.21 11.44
C LEU A 307 -17.60 -4.90 12.31
N ARG A 308 -17.71 -3.65 12.79
CA ARG A 308 -18.87 -3.19 13.54
C ARG A 308 -20.15 -3.22 12.73
N LYS A 309 -20.14 -2.64 11.52
CA LYS A 309 -21.29 -2.64 10.63
C LYS A 309 -21.73 -4.07 10.32
N SER A 310 -20.80 -4.99 10.09
CA SER A 310 -21.11 -6.40 9.83
C SER A 310 -21.79 -7.08 11.03
N ALA A 311 -21.37 -6.75 12.24
CA ALA A 311 -22.03 -7.21 13.46
C ALA A 311 -23.43 -6.62 13.60
N GLU A 312 -23.60 -5.32 13.37
CA GLU A 312 -24.90 -4.64 13.40
C GLU A 312 -25.87 -5.16 12.33
N ASP A 313 -25.39 -5.38 11.10
CA ASP A 313 -26.16 -5.96 10.00
C ASP A 313 -26.61 -7.39 10.32
N TYR A 314 -25.80 -8.17 11.05
CA TYR A 314 -26.20 -9.49 11.52
C TYR A 314 -27.31 -9.41 12.59
N LEU A 315 -27.30 -8.39 13.45
CA LEU A 315 -28.41 -8.16 14.38
C LEU A 315 -29.69 -7.76 13.63
N ILE A 316 -29.58 -6.94 12.59
CA ILE A 316 -30.71 -6.58 11.71
C ILE A 316 -31.32 -7.84 11.05
N LEU A 317 -30.49 -8.79 10.63
CA LEU A 317 -30.95 -10.07 10.07
C LEU A 317 -31.87 -10.80 11.05
N VAL A 318 -31.42 -10.99 12.30
CA VAL A 318 -32.18 -11.77 13.29
C VAL A 318 -33.37 -11.03 13.88
N ASP A 319 -33.35 -9.69 13.92
CA ASP A 319 -34.44 -8.92 14.51
C ASP A 319 -35.48 -8.48 13.49
N LYS A 320 -35.05 -7.96 12.34
CA LYS A 320 -35.95 -7.39 11.33
C LYS A 320 -36.23 -8.38 10.21
N TYR A 321 -35.20 -8.88 9.55
CA TYR A 321 -35.40 -9.71 8.36
C TYR A 321 -36.06 -11.05 8.66
N GLN A 322 -35.84 -11.60 9.86
CA GLN A 322 -36.62 -12.74 10.33
C GLN A 322 -38.13 -12.44 10.34
N GLN A 323 -38.53 -11.26 10.83
CA GLN A 323 -39.94 -10.85 10.88
C GLN A 323 -40.49 -10.59 9.48
N ASP A 324 -39.71 -9.95 8.61
CA ASP A 324 -40.09 -9.71 7.22
C ASP A 324 -40.34 -11.06 6.50
N LEU A 325 -39.45 -12.05 6.68
CA LEU A 325 -39.62 -13.39 6.11
C LEU A 325 -40.85 -14.12 6.66
N ILE A 326 -41.12 -13.99 7.97
CA ILE A 326 -42.34 -14.54 8.60
C ILE A 326 -43.58 -13.91 7.97
N GLN A 327 -43.62 -12.59 7.83
CA GLN A 327 -44.75 -11.87 7.24
C GLN A 327 -44.99 -12.33 5.79
N ILE A 328 -43.92 -12.41 4.98
CA ILE A 328 -43.98 -12.89 3.59
C ILE A 328 -44.57 -14.30 3.52
N GLY A 329 -44.13 -15.22 4.39
CA GLY A 329 -44.64 -16.59 4.39
C GLY A 329 -46.10 -16.67 4.84
N LEU A 330 -46.49 -15.93 5.89
CA LEU A 330 -47.87 -15.86 6.38
C LEU A 330 -48.83 -15.30 5.33
N ASP A 331 -48.45 -14.21 4.66
CA ASP A 331 -49.24 -13.58 3.58
C ASP A 331 -49.48 -14.53 2.40
N ASN A 332 -48.60 -15.52 2.23
CA ASN A 332 -48.69 -16.53 1.17
C ASN A 332 -49.12 -17.91 1.69
N SER A 333 -49.66 -17.99 2.92
CA SER A 333 -50.16 -19.23 3.53
C SER A 333 -49.13 -20.37 3.61
N ILE A 334 -47.85 -20.03 3.78
CA ILE A 334 -46.77 -20.99 4.00
C ILE A 334 -46.75 -21.42 5.48
N GLU A 335 -46.50 -22.69 5.73
CA GLU A 335 -46.39 -23.23 7.09
C GLU A 335 -45.20 -22.63 7.84
N THR A 336 -45.39 -22.29 9.11
CA THR A 336 -44.35 -21.69 9.96
C THR A 336 -43.11 -22.56 10.09
N GLU A 337 -43.25 -23.89 10.02
CA GLU A 337 -42.12 -24.81 10.05
C GLU A 337 -41.19 -24.61 8.84
N GLU A 338 -41.75 -24.43 7.65
CA GLU A 338 -40.98 -24.20 6.42
C GLU A 338 -40.29 -22.83 6.43
N ILE A 339 -40.98 -21.79 6.89
CA ILE A 339 -40.39 -20.45 7.07
C ILE A 339 -39.20 -20.52 8.04
N THR A 340 -39.33 -21.28 9.13
CA THR A 340 -38.28 -21.46 10.14
C THR A 340 -37.07 -22.19 9.54
N LYS A 341 -37.29 -23.19 8.69
CA LYS A 341 -36.21 -23.86 7.93
C LYS A 341 -35.49 -22.88 7.01
N TRP A 342 -36.22 -22.08 6.23
CA TRP A 342 -35.60 -21.11 5.31
C TRP A 342 -34.78 -20.06 6.07
N PHE A 343 -35.30 -19.57 7.19
CA PHE A 343 -34.55 -18.62 8.01
C PHE A 343 -33.29 -19.26 8.61
N ALA A 344 -33.36 -20.52 9.06
CA ALA A 344 -32.19 -21.22 9.57
C ALA A 344 -31.11 -21.41 8.49
N GLU A 345 -31.50 -21.73 7.25
CA GLU A 345 -30.58 -21.77 6.11
C GLU A 345 -29.93 -20.40 5.87
N TRP A 346 -30.73 -19.33 5.78
CA TRP A 346 -30.23 -17.97 5.56
C TRP A 346 -29.27 -17.51 6.66
N ARG A 347 -29.65 -17.76 7.92
CA ARG A 347 -28.83 -17.44 9.09
C ARG A 347 -27.48 -18.14 9.04
N ASN A 348 -27.43 -19.40 8.63
CA ASN A 348 -26.18 -20.14 8.49
C ASN A 348 -25.27 -19.56 7.39
N GLU A 349 -25.82 -19.18 6.24
CA GLU A 349 -25.06 -18.54 5.16
C GLU A 349 -24.48 -17.18 5.60
N ARG A 350 -25.29 -16.37 6.29
CA ARG A 350 -24.85 -15.07 6.84
C ARG A 350 -23.79 -15.23 7.93
N LEU A 351 -23.91 -16.25 8.77
CA LEU A 351 -22.91 -16.59 9.79
C LEU A 351 -21.59 -17.05 9.17
N SER A 352 -21.64 -17.82 8.07
CA SER A 352 -20.45 -18.22 7.31
C SER A 352 -19.72 -17.01 6.75
N LEU A 353 -20.45 -16.05 6.16
CA LEU A 353 -19.90 -14.79 5.67
C LEU A 353 -19.23 -13.98 6.79
N LEU A 354 -19.91 -13.80 7.92
CA LEU A 354 -19.38 -13.07 9.07
C LEU A 354 -18.05 -13.68 9.59
N LYS A 355 -17.94 -15.01 9.59
CA LYS A 355 -16.70 -15.71 9.97
C LYS A 355 -15.54 -15.45 9.01
N GLN A 356 -15.82 -15.20 7.72
CA GLN A 356 -14.78 -14.91 6.73
C GLN A 356 -14.27 -13.47 6.76
N ILE A 357 -15.05 -12.53 7.31
CA ILE A 357 -14.60 -11.13 7.41
C ILE A 357 -13.32 -11.02 8.26
N GLN A 358 -13.26 -11.68 9.42
CA GLN A 358 -12.11 -11.57 10.33
C GLN A 358 -10.76 -11.99 9.67
N PRO A 359 -10.62 -13.16 9.04
CA PRO A 359 -9.40 -13.53 8.33
C PRO A 359 -8.92 -12.52 7.28
N LEU A 360 -9.84 -11.87 6.57
CA LEU A 360 -9.51 -10.82 5.58
C LEU A 360 -8.92 -9.58 6.25
N LEU A 361 -9.57 -9.10 7.31
CA LEU A 361 -9.11 -7.94 8.06
C LEU A 361 -7.74 -8.22 8.71
N ASP A 362 -7.56 -9.40 9.30
CA ASP A 362 -6.29 -9.82 9.91
C ASP A 362 -5.17 -9.92 8.87
N ALA A 363 -5.46 -10.38 7.66
CA ALA A 363 -4.47 -10.47 6.60
C ALA A 363 -3.96 -9.09 6.17
N GLY A 364 -4.83 -8.08 6.14
CA GLY A 364 -4.44 -6.68 5.92
C GLY A 364 -3.64 -6.10 7.08
N LEU A 365 -4.15 -6.22 8.31
CA LEU A 365 -3.50 -5.69 9.51
C LEU A 365 -2.11 -6.30 9.77
N ASN A 366 -1.87 -7.53 9.30
CA ASN A 366 -0.59 -8.22 9.42
C ASN A 366 0.27 -8.14 8.14
N LYS A 367 -0.12 -7.31 7.16
CA LYS A 367 0.60 -7.07 5.89
C LYS A 367 0.84 -8.36 5.07
N ILE A 368 -0.02 -9.37 5.23
CA ILE A 368 -0.02 -10.59 4.41
C ILE A 368 -0.53 -10.26 3.01
N ILE A 369 -1.55 -9.41 2.95
CA ILE A 369 -2.05 -8.76 1.73
C ILE A 369 -2.00 -7.25 1.93
N ASP A 370 -1.92 -6.49 0.84
CA ASP A 370 -1.91 -5.03 0.95
C ASP A 370 -3.29 -4.46 1.34
N GLU A 371 -3.26 -3.28 1.95
CA GLU A 371 -4.44 -2.61 2.48
C GLU A 371 -5.46 -2.30 1.38
N GLN A 372 -4.99 -1.87 0.20
CA GLN A 372 -5.86 -1.58 -0.94
C GLN A 372 -6.59 -2.84 -1.41
N THR A 373 -5.92 -3.99 -1.46
CA THR A 373 -6.52 -5.27 -1.80
C THR A 373 -7.64 -5.61 -0.82
N VAL A 374 -7.45 -5.40 0.48
CA VAL A 374 -8.55 -5.58 1.46
C VAL A 374 -9.71 -4.67 1.13
N LEU A 375 -9.45 -3.38 0.93
CA LEU A 375 -10.47 -2.37 0.61
C LEU A 375 -11.23 -2.70 -0.68
N ASP A 376 -10.58 -3.31 -1.68
CA ASP A 376 -11.20 -3.73 -2.93
C ASP A 376 -12.06 -5.01 -2.79
N VAL A 377 -11.74 -5.88 -1.82
CA VAL A 377 -12.53 -7.08 -1.53
C VAL A 377 -13.81 -6.76 -0.76
N LEU A 378 -13.77 -5.77 0.14
CA LEU A 378 -14.91 -5.44 1.02
C LEU A 378 -16.23 -5.16 0.26
N PRO A 379 -16.24 -4.35 -0.82
CA PRO A 379 -17.45 -4.17 -1.64
C PRO A 379 -17.97 -5.46 -2.27
N CYS A 380 -17.09 -6.40 -2.63
CA CYS A 380 -17.51 -7.68 -3.19
C CYS A 380 -18.28 -8.51 -2.15
N ILE A 381 -17.83 -8.48 -0.89
CA ILE A 381 -18.52 -9.15 0.23
C ILE A 381 -19.86 -8.48 0.52
N GLU A 382 -19.90 -7.15 0.57
CA GLU A 382 -21.14 -6.40 0.81
C GLU A 382 -22.17 -6.66 -0.29
N GLN A 383 -21.74 -6.69 -1.56
CA GLN A 383 -22.62 -7.02 -2.67
C GLN A 383 -23.17 -8.45 -2.57
N TYR A 384 -22.31 -9.44 -2.29
CA TYR A 384 -22.74 -10.82 -2.10
C TYR A 384 -23.73 -10.97 -0.93
N GLN A 385 -23.47 -10.31 0.20
CA GLN A 385 -24.40 -10.24 1.33
C GLN A 385 -25.78 -9.71 0.90
N ASN A 386 -25.81 -8.58 0.19
CA ASN A 386 -27.06 -7.97 -0.26
C ASN A 386 -27.83 -8.87 -1.23
N GLU A 387 -27.14 -9.50 -2.17
CA GLU A 387 -27.77 -10.43 -3.13
C GLU A 387 -28.31 -11.69 -2.45
N LEU A 388 -27.61 -12.21 -1.44
CA LEU A 388 -28.06 -13.32 -0.60
C LEU A 388 -29.33 -12.94 0.19
N ASP A 389 -29.34 -11.77 0.82
CA ASP A 389 -30.51 -11.29 1.57
C ASP A 389 -31.72 -11.10 0.64
N GLN A 390 -31.51 -10.54 -0.55
CA GLN A 390 -32.58 -10.41 -1.56
C GLN A 390 -33.08 -11.76 -2.09
N PHE A 391 -32.20 -12.76 -2.21
CA PHE A 391 -32.62 -14.10 -2.61
C PHE A 391 -33.66 -14.68 -1.65
N TYR A 392 -33.40 -14.61 -0.34
CA TYR A 392 -34.34 -15.13 0.67
C TYR A 392 -35.63 -14.32 0.76
N LEU A 393 -35.55 -12.99 0.65
CA LEU A 393 -36.72 -12.12 0.75
C LEU A 393 -37.60 -12.14 -0.51
N GLN A 394 -37.02 -12.31 -1.71
CA GLN A 394 -37.76 -12.13 -2.97
C GLN A 394 -37.92 -13.39 -3.81
N LYS A 395 -36.92 -14.28 -3.82
CA LYS A 395 -36.88 -15.43 -4.76
C LYS A 395 -37.25 -16.76 -4.10
N ARG A 396 -36.87 -16.97 -2.83
CA ARG A 396 -37.04 -18.25 -2.12
C ARG A 396 -38.48 -18.76 -2.13
N LEU A 397 -39.44 -17.87 -1.91
CA LEU A 397 -40.87 -18.18 -1.96
C LEU A 397 -41.31 -18.70 -3.35
N GLY A 398 -40.86 -18.05 -4.43
CA GLY A 398 -41.20 -18.46 -5.80
C GLY A 398 -40.67 -19.85 -6.15
N ILE A 399 -39.49 -20.20 -5.63
CA ILE A 399 -38.92 -21.55 -5.77
C ILE A 399 -39.82 -22.58 -5.06
N HIS A 400 -40.20 -22.29 -3.81
CA HIS A 400 -41.07 -23.19 -3.05
C HIS A 400 -42.42 -23.42 -3.73
N THR A 401 -43.12 -22.34 -4.11
CA THR A 401 -44.45 -22.44 -4.74
C THR A 401 -44.43 -23.21 -6.06
N THR A 402 -43.31 -23.16 -6.79
CA THR A 402 -43.14 -23.92 -8.05
C THR A 402 -43.14 -25.43 -7.82
N TYR A 403 -42.54 -25.90 -6.71
CA TYR A 403 -42.29 -27.32 -6.47
C TYR A 403 -43.16 -27.96 -5.38
N ALA A 404 -43.85 -27.17 -4.55
CA ALA A 404 -44.64 -27.65 -3.40
C ALA A 404 -45.63 -28.79 -3.73
N PHE A 405 -46.23 -28.80 -4.94
CA PHE A 405 -47.22 -29.79 -5.36
C PHE A 405 -46.70 -30.80 -6.40
N GLN A 406 -45.40 -30.79 -6.69
CA GLN A 406 -44.81 -31.72 -7.66
C GLN A 406 -44.39 -33.05 -7.01
N PRO A 407 -44.45 -34.19 -7.74
CA PRO A 407 -43.81 -35.42 -7.30
C PRO A 407 -42.32 -35.21 -7.03
N ASN A 408 -41.82 -35.68 -5.88
CA ASN A 408 -40.45 -35.41 -5.41
C ASN A 408 -40.12 -33.90 -5.30
N GLY A 409 -41.15 -33.05 -5.15
CA GLY A 409 -41.04 -31.59 -5.16
C GLY A 409 -40.03 -31.02 -4.18
N HIS A 410 -40.03 -31.50 -2.94
CA HIS A 410 -39.05 -31.09 -1.90
C HIS A 410 -37.59 -31.28 -2.35
N ARG A 411 -37.28 -32.34 -3.11
CA ARG A 411 -35.92 -32.59 -3.64
C ARG A 411 -35.59 -31.65 -4.79
N GLN A 412 -36.55 -31.36 -5.65
CA GLN A 412 -36.38 -30.41 -6.75
C GLN A 412 -36.22 -28.98 -6.23
N GLU A 413 -36.99 -28.60 -5.20
CA GLU A 413 -36.89 -27.32 -4.52
C GLU A 413 -35.49 -27.11 -3.93
N LYS A 414 -34.96 -28.10 -3.21
CA LYS A 414 -33.62 -28.02 -2.64
C LYS A 414 -32.55 -27.86 -3.72
N LEU A 415 -32.62 -28.63 -4.81
CA LEU A 415 -31.67 -28.48 -5.93
C LEU A 415 -31.79 -27.13 -6.66
N GLU A 416 -32.99 -26.55 -6.76
CA GLU A 416 -33.16 -25.19 -7.31
C GLU A 416 -32.57 -24.12 -6.41
N LYS A 417 -32.82 -24.23 -5.10
CA LYS A 417 -32.22 -23.34 -4.11
C LYS A 417 -30.68 -23.38 -4.20
N GLU A 418 -30.06 -24.57 -4.15
CA GLU A 418 -28.60 -24.70 -4.26
C GLU A 418 -28.05 -24.18 -5.60
N GLN A 419 -28.81 -24.32 -6.69
CA GLN A 419 -28.42 -23.77 -7.98
C GLN A 419 -28.40 -22.24 -7.98
N GLU A 420 -29.41 -21.58 -7.40
CA GLU A 420 -29.43 -20.13 -7.28
C GLU A 420 -28.31 -19.62 -6.34
N LEU A 421 -28.05 -20.29 -5.22
CA LEU A 421 -26.91 -19.95 -4.34
C LEU A 421 -25.57 -20.13 -5.06
N THR A 422 -25.42 -21.17 -5.88
CA THR A 422 -24.22 -21.36 -6.73
C THR A 422 -24.01 -20.17 -7.67
N LYS A 423 -25.09 -19.62 -8.25
CA LYS A 423 -25.00 -18.45 -9.14
C LYS A 423 -24.51 -17.21 -8.38
N LEU A 424 -24.99 -16.99 -7.15
CA LEU A 424 -24.51 -15.89 -6.31
C LEU A 424 -23.02 -16.03 -5.99
N VAL A 425 -22.59 -17.23 -5.58
CA VAL A 425 -21.16 -17.50 -5.34
C VAL A 425 -20.34 -17.29 -6.61
N HIS A 426 -20.85 -17.70 -7.78
CA HIS A 426 -20.16 -17.46 -9.04
C HIS A 426 -20.02 -15.97 -9.37
N GLN A 427 -21.08 -15.18 -9.17
CA GLN A 427 -21.06 -13.73 -9.36
C GLN A 427 -20.05 -13.04 -8.43
N PHE A 428 -20.01 -13.45 -7.16
CA PHE A 428 -18.98 -13.01 -6.22
C PHE A 428 -17.56 -13.32 -6.73
N MET A 429 -17.32 -14.54 -7.22
CA MET A 429 -16.01 -14.92 -7.76
C MET A 429 -15.61 -14.12 -9.01
N GLN A 430 -16.56 -13.77 -9.87
CA GLN A 430 -16.31 -12.93 -11.05
C GLN A 430 -15.94 -11.48 -10.65
N GLN A 431 -16.53 -10.97 -9.57
CA GLN A 431 -16.16 -9.66 -9.03
C GLN A 431 -14.76 -9.71 -8.42
N LEU A 432 -14.50 -10.74 -7.62
CA LEU A 432 -13.22 -10.97 -6.97
C LEU A 432 -12.08 -11.23 -7.97
N GLU A 433 -12.37 -11.82 -9.14
CA GLU A 433 -11.40 -12.01 -10.23
C GLU A 433 -10.64 -10.72 -10.55
N LYS A 434 -11.35 -9.59 -10.65
CA LYS A 434 -10.75 -8.29 -10.94
C LYS A 434 -9.73 -7.90 -9.86
N VAL A 435 -10.09 -8.09 -8.60
CA VAL A 435 -9.23 -7.79 -7.46
C VAL A 435 -8.00 -8.71 -7.46
N ILE A 436 -8.22 -10.02 -7.65
CA ILE A 436 -7.15 -11.03 -7.74
C ILE A 436 -6.10 -10.63 -8.77
N PHE A 437 -6.50 -10.27 -9.99
CA PHE A 437 -5.53 -9.94 -11.04
C PHE A 437 -4.92 -8.55 -10.93
N ASN A 438 -5.49 -7.66 -10.11
CA ASN A 438 -4.90 -6.37 -9.76
C ASN A 438 -3.85 -6.45 -8.64
N THR A 439 -3.81 -7.55 -7.87
CA THR A 439 -2.81 -7.73 -6.81
C THR A 439 -1.37 -7.76 -7.35
N GLN A 440 -0.43 -7.27 -6.54
CA GLN A 440 0.96 -7.09 -6.94
C GLN A 440 1.77 -8.39 -6.93
N THR A 441 1.40 -9.34 -6.05
CA THR A 441 2.20 -10.55 -5.84
C THR A 441 1.39 -11.83 -6.05
N THR A 442 2.04 -12.89 -6.51
CA THR A 442 1.42 -14.21 -6.64
C THR A 442 0.95 -14.77 -5.29
N ALA A 443 1.61 -14.41 -4.19
CA ALA A 443 1.20 -14.82 -2.85
C ALA A 443 -0.18 -14.26 -2.47
N GLN A 444 -0.43 -12.98 -2.75
CA GLN A 444 -1.73 -12.34 -2.55
C GLN A 444 -2.82 -12.99 -3.42
N LYS A 445 -2.51 -13.29 -4.69
CA LYS A 445 -3.43 -14.03 -5.59
C LYS A 445 -3.86 -15.36 -4.98
N ILE A 446 -2.88 -16.17 -4.55
CA ILE A 446 -3.15 -17.48 -3.93
C ILE A 446 -3.97 -17.32 -2.66
N TRP A 447 -3.67 -16.31 -1.85
CA TRP A 447 -4.41 -16.04 -0.61
C TRP A 447 -5.88 -15.74 -0.89
N LEU A 448 -6.18 -14.83 -1.83
CA LEU A 448 -7.55 -14.45 -2.20
C LEU A 448 -8.36 -15.61 -2.79
N ILE A 449 -7.72 -16.47 -3.59
CA ILE A 449 -8.38 -17.68 -4.12
C ILE A 449 -8.79 -18.58 -2.96
N ARG A 450 -7.86 -18.90 -2.06
CA ARG A 450 -8.13 -19.77 -0.90
C ARG A 450 -9.18 -19.18 0.04
N PHE A 451 -9.14 -17.87 0.24
CA PHE A 451 -10.15 -17.14 0.98
C PHE A 451 -11.55 -17.37 0.37
N SER A 452 -11.67 -17.24 -0.95
CA SER A 452 -12.94 -17.39 -1.65
C SER A 452 -13.42 -18.84 -1.84
N GLU A 453 -12.51 -19.82 -1.73
CA GLU A 453 -12.83 -21.25 -1.85
C GLU A 453 -13.80 -21.75 -0.77
N VAL A 454 -13.86 -21.08 0.39
CA VAL A 454 -14.74 -21.49 1.50
C VAL A 454 -16.21 -21.53 1.06
N TRP A 455 -16.69 -20.48 0.40
CA TRP A 455 -18.09 -20.44 -0.10
C TRP A 455 -18.35 -21.48 -1.18
N GLN A 456 -17.35 -21.73 -2.02
CA GLN A 456 -17.47 -22.75 -3.05
C GLN A 456 -17.50 -24.17 -2.48
N GLN A 457 -16.77 -24.43 -1.39
CA GLN A 457 -16.80 -25.71 -0.68
C GLN A 457 -18.12 -25.90 0.05
N GLY A 458 -18.69 -24.84 0.64
CA GLY A 458 -19.99 -24.87 1.30
C GLY A 458 -21.10 -25.44 0.41
N VAL A 459 -21.27 -24.89 -0.80
CA VAL A 459 -22.27 -25.36 -1.77
C VAL A 459 -22.07 -26.82 -2.17
N VAL A 460 -20.81 -27.23 -2.40
CA VAL A 460 -20.49 -28.62 -2.77
C VAL A 460 -20.81 -29.59 -1.64
N ASN A 461 -20.49 -29.22 -0.40
CA ASN A 461 -20.76 -30.03 0.78
C ASN A 461 -22.27 -30.16 1.02
N GLU A 462 -23.04 -29.08 0.91
CA GLU A 462 -24.50 -29.11 1.08
C GLU A 462 -25.20 -30.03 0.06
N ILE A 463 -24.77 -29.96 -1.21
CA ILE A 463 -25.27 -30.87 -2.24
C ILE A 463 -24.88 -32.32 -1.93
N THR A 464 -23.64 -32.56 -1.49
CA THR A 464 -23.14 -33.91 -1.16
C THR A 464 -23.88 -34.50 0.04
N ASP A 465 -24.04 -33.74 1.11
CA ASP A 465 -24.73 -34.15 2.34
C ASP A 465 -26.21 -34.42 2.09
N PHE A 466 -26.84 -33.62 1.23
CA PHE A 466 -28.22 -33.85 0.81
C PHE A 466 -28.39 -35.20 0.11
N LEU A 467 -27.50 -35.51 -0.84
CA LEU A 467 -27.55 -36.78 -1.57
C LEU A 467 -27.34 -37.99 -0.66
N ALA A 468 -26.41 -37.87 0.31
CA ALA A 468 -26.16 -38.90 1.29
C ALA A 468 -27.38 -39.15 2.21
N LYS A 469 -28.03 -38.07 2.68
CA LYS A 469 -29.19 -38.14 3.60
C LYS A 469 -30.43 -38.74 2.95
N GLU A 470 -30.70 -38.42 1.69
CA GLU A 470 -31.91 -38.87 0.98
C GLU A 470 -31.86 -40.33 0.50
N GLN A 471 -30.76 -41.06 0.78
CA GLN A 471 -30.55 -42.45 0.34
C GLN A 471 -30.86 -42.67 -1.14
N LEU A 472 -30.63 -41.65 -1.98
CA LEU A 472 -30.89 -41.66 -3.43
C LEU A 472 -29.93 -42.58 -4.20
N ILE A 473 -29.23 -43.47 -3.50
CA ILE A 473 -27.99 -44.10 -3.94
C ILE A 473 -28.02 -45.58 -3.54
N GLU A 474 -28.58 -46.42 -4.41
CA GLU A 474 -28.09 -47.79 -4.60
C GLU A 474 -26.92 -47.81 -5.62
N ARG A 475 -26.22 -46.68 -5.84
CA ARG A 475 -25.08 -46.55 -6.77
C ARG A 475 -24.02 -45.59 -6.24
N ASP A 476 -23.22 -46.05 -5.29
CA ASP A 476 -22.06 -45.32 -4.75
C ASP A 476 -21.23 -44.64 -5.85
N ASP A 477 -21.14 -45.26 -7.03
CA ASP A 477 -20.43 -44.78 -8.21
C ASP A 477 -20.81 -43.35 -8.65
N VAL A 478 -22.09 -42.97 -8.57
CA VAL A 478 -22.55 -41.67 -9.06
C VAL A 478 -22.11 -40.56 -8.11
N VAL A 479 -22.25 -40.74 -6.79
CA VAL A 479 -21.80 -39.74 -5.81
C VAL A 479 -20.28 -39.68 -5.70
N LEU A 480 -19.58 -40.81 -5.88
CA LEU A 480 -18.12 -40.84 -5.91
C LEU A 480 -17.57 -40.12 -7.15
N ILE A 481 -18.09 -40.42 -8.34
CA ILE A 481 -17.69 -39.72 -9.58
C ILE A 481 -18.03 -38.24 -9.48
N MET A 482 -19.19 -37.88 -8.92
CA MET A 482 -19.61 -36.48 -8.84
C MET A 482 -18.82 -35.68 -7.80
N SER A 483 -18.45 -36.28 -6.68
CA SER A 483 -17.53 -35.64 -5.71
C SER A 483 -16.11 -35.50 -6.26
N GLU A 484 -15.61 -36.49 -7.01
CA GLU A 484 -14.32 -36.41 -7.70
C GLU A 484 -14.30 -35.35 -8.81
N GLU A 485 -15.36 -35.26 -9.63
CA GLU A 485 -15.47 -34.24 -10.67
C GLU A 485 -15.57 -32.82 -10.07
N LEU A 486 -16.34 -32.63 -8.99
CA LEU A 486 -16.36 -31.36 -8.26
C LEU A 486 -14.98 -31.01 -7.66
N ARG A 487 -14.23 -32.00 -7.16
CA ARG A 487 -12.86 -31.80 -6.64
C ARG A 487 -11.85 -31.49 -7.75
N LYS A 488 -11.97 -32.12 -8.93
CA LYS A 488 -11.12 -31.82 -10.10
C LYS A 488 -11.37 -30.40 -10.60
N VAL A 489 -12.63 -30.00 -10.67
CA VAL A 489 -13.04 -28.65 -11.05
C VAL A 489 -12.47 -27.60 -10.08
N GLN A 490 -12.32 -27.92 -8.79
CA GLN A 490 -11.63 -27.06 -7.81
C GLN A 490 -10.12 -26.94 -8.08
N GLN A 491 -9.41 -28.06 -8.30
CA GLN A 491 -7.97 -28.04 -8.59
C GLN A 491 -7.61 -27.27 -9.86
N GLN A 492 -8.51 -27.27 -10.85
CA GLN A 492 -8.33 -26.55 -12.11
C GLN A 492 -8.34 -25.03 -11.94
N ASN A 493 -9.12 -24.47 -11.00
CA ASN A 493 -9.17 -23.02 -10.76
C ASN A 493 -7.84 -22.46 -10.22
N LEU A 494 -7.24 -23.15 -9.26
CA LEU A 494 -5.93 -22.74 -8.70
C LEU A 494 -4.83 -22.83 -9.76
N ALA A 495 -4.81 -23.92 -10.55
CA ALA A 495 -3.84 -24.09 -11.64
C ALA A 495 -4.02 -23.03 -12.76
N ALA A 496 -5.25 -22.70 -13.12
CA ALA A 496 -5.56 -21.69 -14.12
C ALA A 496 -5.23 -20.26 -13.66
N CYS A 497 -5.41 -19.96 -12.37
CA CYS A 497 -5.02 -18.65 -11.83
C CYS A 497 -3.51 -18.41 -11.89
N LEU A 498 -2.71 -19.47 -11.77
CA LEU A 498 -1.26 -19.37 -11.89
C LEU A 498 -0.79 -19.14 -13.34
N GLN A 499 -1.68 -19.25 -14.34
CA GLN A 499 -1.38 -18.96 -15.73
C GLN A 499 -1.67 -17.49 -16.06
N ASP A 500 -2.95 -17.12 -16.17
CA ASP A 500 -3.40 -15.76 -16.54
C ASP A 500 -4.89 -15.54 -16.25
N ALA A 501 -5.34 -14.28 -16.33
CA ALA A 501 -6.72 -13.87 -16.08
C ALA A 501 -7.73 -14.54 -17.01
N GLN A 502 -7.40 -14.64 -18.30
CA GLN A 502 -8.29 -15.25 -19.29
C GLN A 502 -8.46 -16.74 -19.03
N SER A 503 -7.39 -17.44 -18.66
CA SER A 503 -7.40 -18.85 -18.29
C SER A 503 -8.20 -19.09 -17.01
N TYR A 504 -8.06 -18.23 -16.01
CA TYR A 504 -8.86 -18.29 -14.78
C TYR A 504 -10.35 -18.05 -15.03
N SER A 505 -10.70 -17.00 -15.78
CA SER A 505 -12.09 -16.70 -16.14
C SER A 505 -12.75 -17.85 -16.90
N LYS A 506 -12.01 -18.47 -17.84
CA LYS A 506 -12.48 -19.66 -18.56
C LYS A 506 -12.70 -20.84 -17.62
N ALA A 507 -11.79 -21.09 -16.68
CA ALA A 507 -11.94 -22.15 -15.69
C ALA A 507 -13.16 -21.91 -14.78
N LEU A 508 -13.37 -20.65 -14.36
CA LEU A 508 -14.53 -20.25 -13.55
C LEU A 508 -15.85 -20.45 -14.30
N ALA A 509 -15.93 -20.06 -15.58
CA ALA A 509 -17.12 -20.28 -16.42
C ALA A 509 -17.36 -21.77 -16.73
N GLN A 510 -16.31 -22.53 -16.99
CA GLN A 510 -16.39 -23.97 -17.22
C GLN A 510 -16.90 -24.69 -15.97
N ARG A 511 -16.43 -24.29 -14.79
CA ARG A 511 -16.91 -24.79 -13.50
C ARG A 511 -18.40 -24.54 -13.30
N GLU A 512 -18.88 -23.33 -13.55
CA GLU A 512 -20.31 -23.01 -13.42
C GLU A 512 -21.15 -23.93 -14.32
N LYS A 513 -20.71 -24.12 -15.57
CA LYS A 513 -21.34 -25.02 -16.53
C LYS A 513 -21.35 -26.48 -16.03
N ASP A 514 -20.26 -26.95 -15.46
CA ASP A 514 -20.14 -28.31 -14.95
C ASP A 514 -21.05 -28.55 -13.74
N VAL A 515 -21.09 -27.61 -12.78
CA VAL A 515 -22.00 -27.66 -11.63
C VAL A 515 -23.47 -27.60 -12.08
N ASN A 516 -23.82 -26.71 -13.00
CA ASN A 516 -25.18 -26.63 -13.55
C ASN A 516 -25.58 -27.92 -14.28
N THR A 517 -24.68 -28.49 -15.06
CA THR A 517 -24.89 -29.78 -15.76
C THR A 517 -25.09 -30.91 -14.75
N LEU A 518 -24.34 -30.88 -13.65
CA LEU A 518 -24.44 -31.83 -12.56
C LEU A 518 -25.83 -31.78 -11.91
N ILE A 519 -26.27 -30.59 -11.50
CA ILE A 519 -27.60 -30.36 -10.89
C ILE A 519 -28.71 -30.78 -11.86
N PHE A 520 -28.57 -30.48 -13.16
CA PHE A 520 -29.55 -30.92 -14.17
C PHE A 520 -29.65 -32.45 -14.28
N LYS A 521 -28.51 -33.16 -14.29
CA LYS A 521 -28.49 -34.63 -14.29
C LYS A 521 -29.17 -35.19 -13.04
N MET A 522 -28.95 -34.59 -11.87
CA MET A 522 -29.61 -34.96 -10.62
C MET A 522 -31.13 -34.80 -10.72
N ARG A 523 -31.62 -33.65 -11.18
CA ARG A 523 -33.07 -33.42 -11.36
C ARG A 523 -33.71 -34.45 -12.27
N LYS A 524 -33.06 -34.79 -13.38
CA LYS A 524 -33.55 -35.81 -14.32
C LYS A 524 -33.59 -37.21 -13.69
N ALA A 525 -32.65 -37.52 -12.80
CA ALA A 525 -32.65 -38.77 -12.05
C ALA A 525 -33.80 -38.82 -11.02
N LEU A 526 -34.12 -37.69 -10.38
CA LEU A 526 -35.19 -37.56 -9.39
C LEU A 526 -36.61 -37.56 -9.98
N GLN A 527 -36.76 -37.25 -11.26
CA GLN A 527 -38.05 -37.30 -11.98
C GLN A 527 -38.41 -38.70 -12.48
N LYS A 528 -37.44 -39.63 -12.48
CA LYS A 528 -37.67 -41.05 -12.75
C LYS A 528 -38.04 -41.75 -11.46
#